data_AF-A0A5N4CHA8-F1
#
_entry.id   AF-A0A5N4CHA8-F1
#
_cell.length_a   1.000
_cell.length_b   1.000
_cell.length_c   1.000
_cell.angle_alpha   90.00
_cell.angle_beta   90.00
_cell.angle_gamma   90.00
#
_symmetry.space_group_name_H-M   'P 1'
#
loop_
_entity.id
_entity.type
_entity.pdbx_description
1 polymer ?
#
loop_
_entity_poly.entity_id
_entity_poly.type
_entity_poly.pdbx_seq_one_letter_code
_entity_poly.pdbx_strand_id
1 'polypeptide(L)'
;MFANTSLCINNLLICLGPAFQMHCHYQGYVANFPSSAVTLSICSGLRGFLQFENITYGIEPLESSARFEHIIYQVKNDNPDMPMLAENYSNIWQKDQPYKIHLSSQEKMLSKLLPQYLEMHIIVEKALYDYMGSEMMAVTQKIIQIISLVNTMFSQFTLTVILSSLELWSDKNQISTNGDADDLLHRFLTWKRDYLILQPHDVAFLLM
;
A
#
# COMPACT_ATOMS: atom_id res chain seq x y z
N MET A 1 -2.09 -1.55 -30.30
CA MET A 1 -1.01 -0.59 -30.03
C MET A 1 -1.61 0.49 -29.14
N PHE A 2 -1.37 0.40 -27.83
CA PHE A 2 -2.02 1.22 -26.82
C PHE A 2 -1.31 2.57 -26.72
N ALA A 3 -1.99 3.64 -27.11
CA ALA A 3 -1.60 5.01 -26.79
C ALA A 3 -2.78 5.67 -26.05
N ASN A 4 -2.46 6.39 -24.97
CA ASN A 4 -3.28 7.34 -24.21
C ASN A 4 -4.09 6.80 -23.01
N THR A 5 -3.39 6.65 -21.88
CA THR A 5 -3.71 7.15 -20.50
C THR A 5 -5.16 7.13 -19.99
N SER A 6 -6.06 6.36 -20.59
CA SER A 6 -7.46 6.34 -20.19
C SER A 6 -8.09 4.97 -20.39
N LEU A 7 -8.90 4.55 -19.42
CA LEU A 7 -9.65 3.29 -19.42
C LEU A 7 -11.12 3.58 -19.16
N CYS A 8 -12.01 3.05 -20.00
CA CYS A 8 -13.46 3.12 -19.76
C CYS A 8 -13.99 1.83 -19.16
N ILE A 9 -14.63 1.90 -17.99
CA ILE A 9 -15.35 0.77 -17.37
C ILE A 9 -16.81 1.19 -17.19
N ASN A 10 -17.77 0.51 -17.84
CA ASN A 10 -19.21 0.81 -17.71
C ASN A 10 -19.56 2.31 -17.86
N ASN A 11 -19.03 2.96 -18.91
CA ASN A 11 -19.13 4.41 -19.18
C ASN A 11 -18.38 5.34 -18.20
N LEU A 12 -17.66 4.79 -17.23
CA LEU A 12 -16.78 5.55 -16.35
C LEU A 12 -15.40 5.69 -17.00
N LEU A 13 -15.05 6.90 -17.40
CA LEU A 13 -13.72 7.22 -17.91
C LEU A 13 -12.74 7.37 -16.73
N ILE A 14 -11.68 6.58 -16.74
CA ILE A 14 -10.62 6.57 -15.74
C ILE A 14 -9.36 7.12 -16.39
N CYS A 15 -8.77 8.16 -15.82
CA CYS A 15 -7.52 8.74 -16.27
C CYS A 15 -6.37 8.02 -15.54
N LEU A 16 -5.57 7.26 -16.29
CA LEU A 16 -4.46 6.46 -15.77
C LEU A 16 -3.14 7.19 -15.97
N GLY A 17 -2.40 7.37 -14.88
CA GLY A 17 -1.00 7.76 -14.89
C GLY A 17 -0.09 6.52 -14.89
N PRO A 18 1.15 6.62 -15.38
CA PRO A 18 2.13 5.56 -15.20
C PRO A 18 2.45 5.45 -13.70
N ALA A 19 1.99 4.38 -13.06
CA ALA A 19 2.63 3.90 -11.84
C ALA A 19 3.96 3.25 -12.24
N PHE A 20 4.93 3.27 -11.31
CA PHE A 20 6.26 2.69 -11.42
C PHE A 20 6.31 1.46 -12.35
N GLN A 21 7.30 1.43 -13.25
CA GLN A 21 7.53 0.55 -14.40
C GLN A 21 7.27 -0.95 -14.17
N MET A 22 6.00 -1.34 -13.98
CA MET A 22 5.47 -2.70 -14.04
C MET A 22 4.24 -2.63 -14.95
N HIS A 23 4.38 -3.11 -16.18
CA HIS A 23 3.49 -2.88 -17.33
C HIS A 23 2.01 -3.33 -17.20
N CYS A 24 1.52 -3.68 -16.01
CA CYS A 24 0.15 -4.13 -15.76
C CYS A 24 -0.50 -3.57 -14.49
N HIS A 25 0.14 -2.63 -13.78
CA HIS A 25 -0.44 -1.91 -12.65
C HIS A 25 -0.64 -0.43 -13.01
N TYR A 26 -1.79 0.12 -12.66
CA TYR A 26 -2.18 1.47 -13.01
C TYR A 26 -2.82 2.19 -11.82
N GLN A 27 -2.47 3.46 -11.67
CA GLN A 27 -3.06 4.37 -10.69
C GLN A 27 -3.62 5.59 -11.40
N GLY A 28 -4.65 6.21 -10.83
CA GLY A 28 -5.32 7.31 -11.47
C GLY A 28 -6.49 7.87 -10.68
N TYR A 29 -7.33 8.61 -11.39
CA TYR A 29 -8.58 9.17 -10.88
C TYR A 29 -9.67 9.01 -11.93
N VAL A 30 -10.92 9.04 -11.48
CA VAL A 30 -12.09 9.05 -12.35
C VAL A 30 -12.21 10.42 -13.01
N ALA A 31 -12.39 10.45 -14.32
CA ALA A 31 -12.56 11.69 -15.07
C ALA A 31 -13.74 12.51 -14.52
N ASN A 32 -13.55 13.82 -14.38
CA ASN A 32 -14.47 14.77 -13.74
C ASN A 32 -14.61 14.63 -12.21
N PHE A 33 -13.93 13.67 -11.57
CA PHE A 33 -13.89 13.48 -10.12
C PHE A 33 -12.44 13.47 -9.62
N PRO A 34 -11.75 14.63 -9.57
CA PRO A 34 -10.33 14.69 -9.23
C PRO A 34 -10.02 14.31 -7.77
N SER A 35 -11.02 14.34 -6.87
CA SER A 35 -10.90 13.85 -5.49
C SER A 35 -11.01 12.32 -5.38
N SER A 36 -11.31 11.62 -6.48
CA SER A 36 -11.34 10.16 -6.49
C SER A 36 -9.94 9.57 -6.67
N ALA A 37 -9.76 8.34 -6.19
CA ALA A 37 -8.55 7.57 -6.39
C ALA A 37 -8.89 6.22 -7.02
N VAL A 38 -8.09 5.79 -7.99
CA VAL A 38 -8.26 4.51 -8.69
C VAL A 38 -6.94 3.75 -8.64
N THR A 39 -7.01 2.47 -8.27
CA THR A 39 -5.89 1.53 -8.35
C THR A 39 -6.36 0.29 -9.09
N LEU A 40 -5.73 -0.05 -10.20
CA LEU A 40 -6.10 -1.17 -11.05
C LEU A 40 -4.90 -2.05 -11.37
N SER A 41 -5.15 -3.35 -11.49
CA SER A 41 -4.22 -4.32 -12.05
C SER A 41 -4.91 -5.06 -13.19
N ILE A 42 -4.18 -5.27 -14.29
CA ILE A 42 -4.59 -6.12 -15.41
C ILE A 42 -3.68 -7.35 -15.56
N CYS A 43 -2.81 -7.61 -14.58
CA CYS A 43 -1.77 -8.64 -14.69
C CYS A 43 -2.36 -10.05 -14.83
N SER A 44 -3.57 -10.28 -14.33
CA SER A 44 -4.33 -11.51 -14.54
C SER A 44 -5.81 -11.18 -14.31
N GLY A 45 -6.46 -10.64 -15.35
CA GLY A 45 -7.80 -10.03 -15.26
C GLY A 45 -7.80 -8.63 -14.67
N LEU A 46 -8.86 -7.85 -14.97
CA LEU A 46 -9.03 -6.50 -14.43
C LEU A 46 -9.54 -6.60 -12.99
N ARG A 47 -8.76 -6.04 -12.07
CA ARG A 47 -9.09 -6.00 -10.65
C ARG A 47 -8.63 -4.69 -10.03
N GLY A 48 -9.27 -4.28 -8.94
CA GLY A 48 -8.80 -3.13 -8.17
C GLY A 48 -9.92 -2.35 -7.49
N PHE A 49 -9.64 -1.10 -7.16
CA PHE A 49 -10.52 -0.27 -6.34
C PHE A 49 -10.74 1.11 -6.95
N LEU A 50 -11.96 1.62 -6.76
CA LEU A 50 -12.36 2.98 -7.06
C LEU A 50 -12.85 3.62 -5.78
N GLN A 51 -12.11 4.60 -5.28
CA GLN A 51 -12.43 5.33 -4.08
C GLN A 51 -12.98 6.70 -4.45
N PHE A 52 -14.20 6.96 -3.99
CA PHE A 52 -14.80 8.28 -3.88
C PHE A 52 -14.78 8.70 -2.40
N GLU A 53 -15.23 9.91 -2.07
CA GLU A 53 -15.15 10.50 -0.72
C GLU A 53 -15.45 9.49 0.40
N ASN A 54 -16.68 8.98 0.46
CA ASN A 54 -17.12 8.08 1.53
C ASN A 54 -17.52 6.69 1.01
N ILE A 55 -17.20 6.37 -0.25
CA ILE A 55 -17.63 5.13 -0.89
C ILE A 55 -16.47 4.53 -1.67
N THR A 56 -16.16 3.27 -1.37
CA THR A 56 -15.19 2.47 -2.11
C THR A 56 -15.89 1.38 -2.89
N TYR A 57 -15.54 1.22 -4.16
CA TYR A 57 -15.99 0.12 -5.01
C TYR A 57 -14.83 -0.81 -5.33
N GLY A 58 -15.06 -2.11 -5.25
CA GLY A 58 -14.15 -3.16 -5.72
C GLY A 58 -14.55 -3.63 -7.11
N ILE A 59 -13.55 -3.98 -7.92
CA ILE A 59 -13.70 -4.67 -9.20
C ILE A 59 -12.91 -5.95 -9.15
N GLU A 60 -13.55 -7.07 -9.48
CA GLU A 60 -12.91 -8.37 -9.59
C GLU A 60 -13.43 -9.16 -10.80
N PRO A 61 -12.60 -10.01 -11.44
CA PRO A 61 -13.08 -10.94 -12.45
C PRO A 61 -14.08 -11.93 -11.87
N LEU A 62 -15.12 -12.26 -12.63
CA LEU A 62 -16.02 -13.36 -12.28
C LEU A 62 -15.29 -14.69 -12.54
N GLU A 63 -15.01 -15.44 -11.48
CA GLU A 63 -14.32 -16.73 -11.60
C GLU A 63 -15.05 -17.66 -12.58
N SER A 64 -14.30 -18.32 -13.46
CA SER A 64 -14.81 -19.26 -14.47
C SER A 64 -15.66 -18.66 -15.60
N SER A 65 -15.75 -17.34 -15.74
CA SER A 65 -16.42 -16.72 -16.89
C SER A 65 -15.57 -16.81 -18.17
N ALA A 66 -16.12 -17.47 -19.19
CA ALA A 66 -15.52 -17.54 -20.54
C ALA A 66 -15.54 -16.19 -21.28
N ARG A 67 -16.23 -15.17 -20.74
CA ARG A 67 -16.43 -13.86 -21.38
C ARG A 67 -15.69 -12.72 -20.68
N PHE A 68 -14.80 -13.03 -19.73
CA PHE A 68 -14.09 -12.02 -18.93
C PHE A 68 -15.07 -11.01 -18.29
N GLU A 69 -16.15 -11.53 -17.70
CA GLU A 69 -17.09 -10.70 -16.95
C GLU A 69 -16.46 -10.25 -15.63
N HIS A 70 -16.88 -9.08 -15.16
CA HIS A 70 -16.37 -8.49 -13.92
C HIS A 70 -17.55 -8.18 -13.01
N ILE A 71 -17.34 -8.34 -11.70
CA ILE A 71 -18.24 -7.86 -10.68
C ILE A 71 -17.74 -6.52 -10.17
N ILE A 72 -18.67 -5.58 -9.98
CA ILE A 72 -18.42 -4.31 -9.31
C ILE A 72 -19.31 -4.28 -8.09
N TYR A 73 -18.70 -4.14 -6.92
CA TYR A 73 -19.43 -4.16 -5.65
C TYR A 73 -18.98 -3.01 -4.76
N GLN A 74 -19.90 -2.48 -3.96
CA GLN A 74 -19.55 -1.50 -2.93
C GLN A 74 -18.88 -2.24 -1.78
N VAL A 75 -17.68 -1.82 -1.42
CA VAL A 75 -16.98 -2.31 -0.23
C VAL A 75 -17.69 -1.70 0.98
N LYS A 76 -18.49 -2.51 1.67
CA LYS A 76 -19.13 -2.11 2.92
C LYS A 76 -18.20 -2.43 4.08
N ASN A 77 -18.07 -1.48 5.00
CA ASN A 77 -17.36 -1.69 6.23
C ASN A 77 -18.34 -2.27 7.25
N ASP A 78 -18.37 -3.59 7.41
CA ASP A 78 -19.26 -4.26 8.38
C ASP A 78 -18.78 -4.10 9.84
N ASN A 79 -17.65 -3.43 10.05
CA ASN A 79 -17.14 -3.05 11.37
C ASN A 79 -17.15 -1.51 11.55
N PRO A 80 -17.99 -0.96 12.44
CA PRO A 80 -17.99 0.47 12.75
C PRO A 80 -16.72 0.96 13.49
N ASP A 81 -15.87 0.04 13.98
CA ASP A 81 -14.65 0.34 14.74
C ASP A 81 -13.37 0.40 13.91
N MET A 82 -13.44 0.24 12.59
CA MET A 82 -12.29 0.45 11.70
C MET A 82 -12.55 1.72 10.88
N PRO A 83 -11.96 2.88 11.25
CA PRO A 83 -12.12 4.08 10.47
C PRO A 83 -11.49 3.85 9.09
N MET A 84 -12.24 4.12 8.03
CA MET A 84 -11.61 4.46 6.77
C MET A 84 -10.71 5.67 7.06
N LEU A 85 -9.45 5.60 6.62
CA LEU A 85 -8.42 6.62 6.77
C LEU A 85 -8.82 7.89 5.99
N ALA A 86 -9.80 8.60 6.52
CA ALA A 86 -10.34 9.84 5.97
C ALA A 86 -11.08 10.59 7.08
N GLU A 87 -10.43 10.90 8.21
CA GLU A 87 -10.98 11.92 9.12
C GLU A 87 -9.88 12.62 9.95
N ASN A 88 -9.69 13.91 9.64
CA ASN A 88 -9.15 14.98 10.48
C ASN A 88 -7.74 14.87 11.08
N TYR A 89 -6.71 15.12 10.26
CA TYR A 89 -5.37 15.53 10.71
C TYR A 89 -5.24 17.05 11.02
N SER A 90 -6.35 17.72 11.31
CA SER A 90 -6.38 19.19 11.49
C SER A 90 -5.99 19.65 12.90
N ASN A 91 -5.86 18.75 13.88
CA ASN A 91 -5.93 19.13 15.30
C ASN A 91 -4.67 18.83 16.14
N ILE A 92 -3.59 18.30 15.54
CA ILE A 92 -2.35 17.93 16.27
C ILE A 92 -1.24 18.98 16.06
N TRP A 93 -1.60 20.27 16.09
CA TRP A 93 -0.63 21.37 16.13
C TRP A 93 -0.97 22.35 17.23
N GLN A 94 -1.14 21.85 18.46
CA GLN A 94 -1.23 22.72 19.63
C GLN A 94 -0.82 22.03 20.92
N LYS A 95 0.46 21.67 20.98
CA LYS A 95 1.33 21.71 22.17
C LYS A 95 2.59 20.92 21.82
N ASP A 96 3.67 21.64 21.59
CA ASP A 96 4.88 21.48 22.39
C ASP A 96 5.88 22.58 22.03
N GLN A 97 6.53 23.09 23.07
CA GLN A 97 7.43 24.24 23.02
C GLN A 97 8.70 23.93 22.20
N PRO A 98 9.24 24.92 21.46
CA PRO A 98 10.34 24.69 20.54
C PRO A 98 11.68 24.62 21.29
N TYR A 99 12.37 23.48 21.18
CA TYR A 99 13.81 23.43 21.44
C TYR A 99 14.52 24.26 20.37
N LYS A 100 15.13 25.36 20.80
CA LYS A 100 15.90 26.28 19.94
C LYS A 100 17.17 25.59 19.45
N ILE A 101 17.17 25.15 18.20
CA ILE A 101 18.41 24.90 17.45
C ILE A 101 18.68 26.16 16.63
N HIS A 102 19.74 26.87 16.98
CA HIS A 102 20.17 28.10 16.34
C HIS A 102 20.93 27.74 15.06
N LEU A 103 20.25 27.74 13.91
CA LEU A 103 20.91 27.73 12.59
C LEU A 103 20.71 29.11 11.95
N SER A 104 21.77 29.90 12.00
CA SER A 104 21.83 31.26 11.47
C SER A 104 21.81 31.28 9.94
N SER A 105 20.85 32.05 9.41
CA SER A 105 20.83 32.74 8.11
C SER A 105 21.58 32.12 6.93
N GLN A 106 20.83 31.41 6.08
CA GLN A 106 20.98 31.61 4.64
C GLN A 106 19.61 31.44 3.98
N GLU A 107 18.94 32.57 3.77
CA GLU A 107 17.71 32.66 2.99
C GLU A 107 17.96 32.28 1.52
N LYS A 108 16.90 31.74 0.89
CA LYS A 108 16.71 31.56 -0.56
C LYS A 108 17.44 30.38 -1.23
N MET A 109 16.88 29.18 -1.06
CA MET A 109 16.78 28.25 -2.17
C MET A 109 15.54 27.35 -2.02
N LEU A 110 14.60 27.51 -2.94
CA LEU A 110 13.47 26.63 -3.23
C LEU A 110 13.79 25.15 -2.93
N SER A 111 13.21 24.54 -1.89
CA SER A 111 13.24 23.09 -1.75
C SER A 111 11.93 22.52 -2.32
N LYS A 112 11.96 22.26 -3.62
CA LYS A 112 11.22 21.17 -4.28
C LYS A 112 11.02 20.05 -3.22
N LEU A 113 9.78 19.68 -2.89
CA LEU A 113 9.53 18.44 -2.16
C LEU A 113 10.17 17.33 -2.99
N LEU A 114 11.37 16.91 -2.58
CA LEU A 114 12.07 15.81 -3.21
C LEU A 114 11.20 14.56 -2.96
N PRO A 115 11.01 13.69 -3.96
CA PRO A 115 10.33 12.43 -3.75
C PRO A 115 11.00 11.72 -2.56
N GLN A 116 10.22 11.48 -1.52
CA GLN A 116 10.69 10.74 -0.37
C GLN A 116 10.42 9.27 -0.66
N TYR A 117 11.42 8.42 -0.43
CA TYR A 117 11.29 6.98 -0.60
C TYR A 117 11.28 6.34 0.77
N LEU A 118 10.38 5.38 0.97
CA LEU A 118 10.34 4.55 2.16
C LEU A 118 10.58 3.11 1.75
N GLU A 119 11.77 2.60 2.03
CA GLU A 119 12.13 1.22 1.77
C GLU A 119 11.60 0.31 2.89
N MET A 120 10.71 -0.60 2.52
CA MET A 120 10.07 -1.53 3.44
C MET A 120 10.51 -2.96 3.18
N HIS A 121 10.90 -3.62 4.27
CA HIS A 121 11.05 -5.06 4.31
C HIS A 121 9.82 -5.69 4.95
N ILE A 122 9.15 -6.60 4.25
CA ILE A 122 7.95 -7.28 4.74
C ILE A 122 8.27 -8.74 5.03
N ILE A 123 7.88 -9.18 6.23
CA ILE A 123 7.91 -10.58 6.64
C ILE A 123 6.46 -11.02 6.82
N VAL A 124 6.07 -12.14 6.20
CA VAL A 124 4.74 -12.73 6.31
C VAL A 124 4.81 -13.97 7.20
N GLU A 125 4.09 -13.94 8.32
CA GLU A 125 3.96 -15.08 9.24
C GLU A 125 3.37 -16.30 8.54
N LYS A 126 3.75 -17.51 8.98
CA LYS A 126 3.20 -18.79 8.50
C LYS A 126 1.68 -18.84 8.47
N ALA A 127 1.01 -18.39 9.53
CA ALA A 127 -0.45 -18.41 9.60
C ALA A 127 -1.07 -17.53 8.51
N LEU A 128 -0.53 -16.32 8.31
CA LEU A 128 -0.97 -15.40 7.27
C LEU A 128 -0.62 -15.91 5.86
N TYR A 129 0.56 -16.51 5.68
CA TYR A 129 0.96 -17.15 4.43
C TYR A 129 -0.04 -18.24 4.03
N ASP A 130 -0.46 -19.06 5.00
CA ASP A 130 -1.45 -20.10 4.76
C ASP A 130 -2.82 -19.54 4.44
N TYR A 131 -3.26 -18.53 5.20
CA TYR A 131 -4.49 -17.81 4.94
C TYR A 131 -4.51 -17.18 3.53
N MET A 132 -3.38 -16.67 3.06
CA MET A 132 -3.25 -16.06 1.73
C MET A 132 -3.15 -17.07 0.58
N GLY A 133 -3.26 -18.37 0.86
CA GLY A 133 -3.36 -19.44 -0.13
C GLY A 133 -2.18 -20.42 -0.16
N SER A 134 -1.24 -20.31 0.79
CA SER A 134 -0.06 -21.18 0.92
C SER A 134 0.83 -21.32 -0.32
N GLU A 135 0.71 -20.42 -1.29
CA GLU A 135 1.46 -20.46 -2.55
C GLU A 135 2.25 -19.15 -2.71
N MET A 136 3.56 -19.27 -2.89
CA MET A 136 4.49 -18.14 -2.88
C MET A 136 4.10 -17.03 -3.85
N MET A 137 3.73 -17.39 -5.09
CA MET A 137 3.36 -16.40 -6.10
C MET A 137 2.03 -15.71 -5.75
N ALA A 138 1.03 -16.45 -5.28
CA ALA A 138 -0.24 -15.91 -4.84
C ALA A 138 -0.08 -14.93 -3.67
N VAL A 139 0.69 -15.29 -2.64
CA VAL A 139 0.98 -14.41 -1.50
C VAL A 139 1.75 -13.18 -1.95
N THR A 140 2.79 -13.34 -2.77
CA THR A 140 3.59 -12.22 -3.30
C THR A 140 2.73 -11.23 -4.07
N GLN A 141 1.82 -11.70 -4.94
CA GLN A 141 0.91 -10.83 -5.69
C GLN A 141 -0.04 -10.04 -4.77
N LYS A 142 -0.55 -10.66 -3.70
CA LYS A 142 -1.38 -9.99 -2.69
C LYS A 142 -0.58 -8.90 -1.96
N ILE A 143 0.66 -9.17 -1.57
CA ILE A 143 1.54 -8.17 -0.93
C ILE A 143 1.82 -7.00 -1.88
N ILE A 144 2.14 -7.27 -3.15
CA ILE A 144 2.35 -6.19 -4.15
C ILE A 144 1.10 -5.32 -4.31
N GLN A 145 -0.10 -5.92 -4.29
CA GLN A 145 -1.36 -5.17 -4.35
C GLN A 145 -1.55 -4.27 -3.12
N ILE A 146 -1.23 -4.77 -1.92
CA ILE A 146 -1.26 -3.98 -0.69
C ILE A 146 -0.29 -2.79 -0.79
N ILE A 147 0.95 -3.01 -1.24
CA ILE A 147 1.94 -1.93 -1.43
C ILE A 147 1.48 -0.91 -2.47
N SER A 148 0.84 -1.35 -3.55
CA SER A 148 0.26 -0.45 -4.55
C SER A 148 -0.85 0.40 -3.95
N LEU A 149 -1.72 -0.16 -3.11
CA LEU A 149 -2.77 0.58 -2.41
C LEU A 149 -2.18 1.60 -1.43
N VAL A 150 -1.17 1.21 -0.65
CA VAL A 150 -0.44 2.10 0.26
C VAL A 150 0.19 3.26 -0.50
N ASN A 151 0.84 3.01 -1.64
CA ASN A 151 1.38 4.06 -2.50
C ASN A 151 0.31 5.02 -3.02
N THR A 152 -0.88 4.54 -3.35
CA THR A 152 -2.00 5.40 -3.72
C THR A 152 -2.40 6.32 -2.56
N MET A 153 -2.47 5.81 -1.33
CA MET A 153 -2.79 6.61 -0.14
C MET A 153 -1.73 7.69 0.14
N PHE A 154 -0.44 7.37 -0.05
CA PHE A 154 0.66 8.30 0.20
C PHE A 154 1.00 9.23 -0.98
N SER A 155 0.31 9.10 -2.11
CA SER A 155 0.56 9.90 -3.32
C SER A 155 0.49 11.42 -3.08
N GLN A 156 -0.36 11.88 -2.16
CA GLN A 156 -0.51 13.29 -1.79
C GLN A 156 0.70 13.85 -1.01
N PHE A 157 1.49 12.98 -0.39
CA PHE A 157 2.60 13.35 0.49
C PHE A 157 3.97 13.27 -0.20
N THR A 158 4.03 13.11 -1.53
CA THR A 158 5.27 12.91 -2.31
C THR A 158 6.15 11.75 -1.78
N LEU A 159 5.54 10.82 -1.03
CA LEU A 159 6.20 9.65 -0.46
C LEU A 159 5.89 8.43 -1.32
N THR A 160 6.94 7.73 -1.75
CA THR A 160 6.86 6.47 -2.49
C THR A 160 7.35 5.34 -1.61
N VAL A 161 6.46 4.41 -1.31
CA VAL A 161 6.75 3.19 -0.59
C VAL A 161 7.31 2.15 -1.55
N ILE A 162 8.52 1.67 -1.26
CA ILE A 162 9.22 0.67 -2.06
C ILE A 162 9.29 -0.62 -1.25
N LEU A 163 8.79 -1.73 -1.81
CA LEU A 163 9.06 -3.06 -1.26
C LEU A 163 10.48 -3.47 -1.63
N SER A 164 11.42 -3.35 -0.70
CA SER A 164 12.82 -3.68 -0.92
C SER A 164 13.08 -5.18 -0.85
N SER A 165 12.37 -5.87 0.06
CA SER A 165 12.52 -7.31 0.27
C SER A 165 11.24 -7.91 0.89
N LEU A 166 10.91 -9.13 0.50
CA LEU A 166 9.77 -9.90 0.98
C LEU A 166 10.25 -11.27 1.47
N GLU A 167 10.02 -11.58 2.74
CA GLU A 167 10.29 -12.88 3.35
C GLU A 167 8.97 -13.58 3.71
N LEU A 168 8.84 -14.85 3.33
CA LEU A 168 7.65 -15.64 3.60
C LEU A 168 8.02 -16.84 4.48
N TRP A 169 7.41 -16.94 5.66
CA TRP A 169 7.63 -18.07 6.55
C TRP A 169 6.74 -19.26 6.16
N SER A 170 7.05 -19.91 5.04
CA SER A 170 6.23 -20.99 4.46
C SER A 170 6.22 -22.29 5.25
N ASP A 171 7.31 -22.60 5.95
CA ASP A 171 7.47 -23.87 6.70
C ASP A 171 7.09 -23.70 8.17
N LYS A 172 7.71 -22.71 8.82
CA LYS A 172 7.49 -22.36 10.24
C LYS A 172 7.90 -20.92 10.50
N ASN A 173 7.36 -20.33 11.56
CA ASN A 173 7.82 -19.03 12.03
C ASN A 173 9.26 -19.12 12.53
N GLN A 174 10.09 -18.14 12.13
CA GLN A 174 11.50 -18.07 12.56
C GLN A 174 11.64 -17.53 13.99
N ILE A 175 10.63 -16.78 14.44
CA ILE A 175 10.48 -16.37 15.85
C ILE A 175 9.15 -16.90 16.39
N SER A 176 9.04 -17.02 17.70
CA SER A 176 7.74 -17.31 18.31
C SER A 176 6.85 -16.07 18.24
N THR A 177 5.63 -16.24 17.72
CA THR A 177 4.59 -15.19 17.60
C THR A 177 3.58 -15.20 18.75
N ASN A 178 3.77 -16.08 19.73
CA ASN A 178 2.90 -16.20 20.91
C ASN A 178 3.29 -15.20 22.00
N GLY A 179 2.33 -14.68 22.77
CA GLY A 179 2.57 -13.76 23.89
C GLY A 179 1.90 -12.40 23.65
N ASP A 180 2.27 -11.40 24.44
CA ASP A 180 1.83 -10.04 24.21
C ASP A 180 2.64 -9.34 23.10
N ALA A 181 2.17 -8.16 22.68
CA ALA A 181 2.74 -7.41 21.58
C ALA A 181 4.16 -6.90 21.89
N ASP A 182 4.46 -6.58 23.15
CA ASP A 182 5.76 -6.04 23.56
C ASP A 182 6.83 -7.13 23.53
N ASP A 183 6.51 -8.31 24.05
CA ASP A 183 7.37 -9.49 23.99
C ASP A 183 7.64 -9.94 22.56
N LEU A 184 6.62 -9.88 21.70
CA LEU A 184 6.78 -10.16 20.28
C LEU A 184 7.67 -9.13 19.59
N LEU A 185 7.42 -7.84 19.82
CA LEU A 185 8.23 -6.77 19.26
C LEU A 185 9.70 -6.92 19.68
N HIS A 186 9.96 -7.24 20.94
CA HIS A 186 11.31 -7.44 21.43
C HIS A 186 12.03 -8.61 20.74
N ARG A 187 11.34 -9.75 20.54
CA ARG A 187 11.86 -10.90 19.78
C ARG A 187 12.10 -10.56 18.32
N PHE A 188 11.17 -9.84 17.68
CA PHE A 188 11.31 -9.41 16.29
C PHE A 188 12.50 -8.46 16.10
N LEU A 189 12.68 -7.49 17.00
CA LEU A 189 13.83 -6.57 16.96
C LEU A 189 15.16 -7.30 17.17
N THR A 190 15.19 -8.30 18.05
CA THR A 190 16.37 -9.14 18.29
C THR A 190 16.70 -9.96 17.04
N TRP A 191 15.72 -10.68 16.49
CA TRP A 191 15.88 -11.42 15.24
C TRP A 191 16.31 -10.55 14.07
N LYS A 192 15.71 -9.35 13.93
CA LYS A 192 16.10 -8.36 12.92
C LYS A 192 17.58 -7.97 13.06
N ARG A 193 18.06 -7.71 14.28
CA ARG A 193 19.47 -7.34 14.51
C ARG A 193 20.43 -8.46 14.11
N ASP A 194 20.07 -9.71 14.41
CA ASP A 194 20.96 -10.86 14.23
C ASP A 194 20.95 -11.39 12.78
N TYR A 195 19.82 -11.29 12.09
CA TYR A 195 19.60 -11.88 10.78
C TYR A 195 19.66 -10.87 9.62
N LEU A 196 19.20 -9.63 9.81
CA LEU A 196 19.16 -8.59 8.77
C LEU A 196 20.41 -7.69 8.78
N ILE A 197 21.59 -8.30 8.94
CA ILE A 197 22.87 -7.61 8.76
C ILE A 197 23.19 -7.62 7.27
N LEU A 198 22.60 -6.74 6.44
CA LEU A 198 23.20 -6.31 5.15
C LEU A 198 22.43 -5.26 4.32
N GLN A 199 21.23 -4.81 4.69
CA GLN A 199 20.58 -3.70 3.96
C GLN A 199 19.94 -2.69 4.91
N PRO A 200 20.24 -1.38 4.77
CA PRO A 200 19.57 -0.33 5.51
C PRO A 200 18.17 -0.14 4.91
N HIS A 201 17.24 -1.01 5.29
CA HIS A 201 15.82 -0.75 5.05
C HIS A 201 15.33 0.27 6.06
N ASP A 202 14.55 1.26 5.61
CA ASP A 202 14.01 2.28 6.49
C ASP A 202 13.12 1.65 7.57
N VAL A 203 12.29 0.67 7.20
CA VAL A 203 11.38 -0.01 8.11
C VAL A 203 11.23 -1.50 7.78
N ALA A 204 11.03 -2.33 8.80
CA ALA A 204 10.67 -3.75 8.64
C ALA A 204 9.33 -4.02 9.33
N PHE A 205 8.44 -4.75 8.66
CA PHE A 205 7.10 -5.09 9.14
C PHE A 205 6.92 -6.60 9.19
N LEU A 206 6.48 -7.10 10.34
CA LEU A 206 5.97 -8.47 10.49
C LEU A 206 4.45 -8.45 10.35
N LEU A 207 3.93 -9.14 9.34
CA LEU A 207 2.50 -9.30 9.09
C LEU A 207 2.05 -10.66 9.63
N MET A 208 1.02 -10.64 10.46
CA MET A 208 0.45 -11.79 11.15
C MET A 208 -1.03 -11.96 10.81
#